data_AF-A0A527VVI9-F1
#
_entry.id   AF-A0A527VVI9-F1
#
_cell.length_a   1.000
_cell.length_b   1.000
_cell.length_c   1.000
_cell.angle_alpha   90.00
_cell.angle_beta   90.00
_cell.angle_gamma   90.00
#
_symmetry.space_group_name_H-M   'P 1'
#
loop_
_entity.id
_entity.type
_entity.pdbx_description
1 polymer ?
#
loop_
_entity_poly.entity_id
_entity_poly.type
_entity_poly.pdbx_seq_one_letter_code
_entity_poly.pdbx_strand_id
1 'polypeptide(L)'
;SSIDMETYIYWSGSVGYQFAAALAAKAREGVEVRVLVDWLGSLPFDENLIHIMTGAGVRFQRYRPIHWYTLDRVNNRTHRKLLIVDGRVAFTGGVGIADNWLGDARNPNEWRDTHYRIEGPSVGAFQAAFAENWLETAGETLQGEKFYPPPQPAGALSAQLVLSSQPNGSEDMELMMLAAIAAAKDHLRIGMAYFVPDAIALQQILDARKRGVAVDV
;
A
#
# COMPACT_ATOMS: atom_id res chain seq x y z
N SER A 1 -7.33 4.69 -20.29
CA SER A 1 -6.57 3.80 -19.41
C SER A 1 -5.70 4.61 -18.46
N SER A 2 -5.51 4.14 -17.23
CA SER A 2 -4.68 4.76 -16.19
C SER A 2 -3.97 3.69 -15.35
N ILE A 3 -2.79 4.05 -14.85
CA ILE A 3 -2.07 3.28 -13.82
C ILE A 3 -1.67 4.25 -12.70
N ASP A 4 -2.11 3.93 -11.49
CA ASP A 4 -1.89 4.75 -10.30
C ASP A 4 -1.17 3.91 -9.24
N MET A 5 0.06 4.29 -8.90
CA MET A 5 0.91 3.51 -8.01
C MET A 5 1.40 4.36 -6.84
N GLU A 6 1.26 3.83 -5.64
CA GLU A 6 1.80 4.38 -4.41
C GLU A 6 2.59 3.31 -3.64
N THR A 7 3.81 3.63 -3.21
CA THR A 7 4.59 2.71 -2.36
C THR A 7 5.49 3.46 -1.39
N TYR A 8 5.71 2.86 -0.22
CA TYR A 8 6.69 3.32 0.76
C TYR A 8 8.13 2.99 0.32
N ILE A 9 8.40 1.71 0.05
CA ILE A 9 9.72 1.24 -0.40
C ILE A 9 9.72 1.09 -1.90
N TYR A 10 10.64 1.81 -2.52
CA TYR A 10 11.06 1.59 -3.88
C TYR A 10 12.58 1.79 -3.91
N TRP A 11 13.30 0.70 -4.10
CA TRP A 11 14.76 0.70 -4.11
C TRP A 11 15.29 0.28 -5.47
N SER A 12 16.53 0.69 -5.72
CA SER A 12 17.28 0.30 -6.89
C SER A 12 17.57 -1.19 -6.87
N GLY A 13 17.59 -1.83 -8.03
CA GLY A 13 17.73 -3.28 -8.18
C GLY A 13 17.05 -3.79 -9.43
N SER A 14 17.03 -5.11 -9.61
CA SER A 14 16.37 -5.74 -10.76
C SER A 14 14.87 -5.46 -10.77
N VAL A 15 14.21 -5.64 -9.62
CA VAL A 15 12.76 -5.40 -9.47
C VAL A 15 12.44 -3.93 -9.69
N GLY A 16 13.22 -3.01 -9.11
CA GLY A 16 13.04 -1.58 -9.29
C GLY A 16 13.14 -1.16 -10.76
N TYR A 17 14.14 -1.66 -11.49
CA TYR A 17 14.27 -1.40 -12.92
C TYR A 17 13.10 -1.97 -13.73
N GLN A 18 12.67 -3.20 -13.43
CA GLN A 18 11.54 -3.84 -14.13
C GLN A 18 10.25 -3.03 -13.98
N PHE A 19 9.94 -2.55 -12.77
CA PHE A 19 8.79 -1.67 -12.55
C PHE A 19 8.93 -0.35 -13.33
N ALA A 20 10.07 0.33 -13.23
CA ALA A 20 10.30 1.59 -13.94
C ALA A 20 10.17 1.43 -15.46
N ALA A 21 10.74 0.36 -16.02
CA ALA A 21 10.67 0.05 -17.44
C ALA A 21 9.24 -0.27 -17.90
N ALA A 22 8.49 -1.06 -17.13
CA ALA A 22 7.10 -1.41 -17.45
C ALA A 22 6.18 -0.18 -17.42
N LEU A 23 6.31 0.65 -16.38
CA LEU A 23 5.54 1.89 -16.24
C LEU A 23 5.87 2.89 -17.36
N ALA A 24 7.17 3.05 -17.67
CA ALA A 24 7.62 3.88 -18.79
C ALA A 24 7.10 3.38 -20.14
N ALA A 25 7.08 2.05 -20.37
CA ALA A 25 6.51 1.48 -21.59
C ALA A 25 5.03 1.82 -21.74
N LYS A 26 4.23 1.65 -20.67
CA LYS A 26 2.81 2.02 -20.69
C LYS A 26 2.57 3.52 -20.88
N ALA A 27 3.40 4.37 -20.30
CA ALA A 27 3.33 5.81 -20.56
C ALA A 27 3.58 6.14 -22.05
N ARG A 28 4.55 5.49 -22.70
CA ARG A 28 4.80 5.66 -24.15
C ARG A 28 3.66 5.14 -25.03
N GLU A 29 2.91 4.14 -24.56
CA GLU A 29 1.68 3.67 -25.22
C GLU A 29 0.49 4.63 -25.03
N GLY A 30 0.66 5.74 -24.32
CA GLY A 30 -0.39 6.74 -24.08
C GLY A 30 -1.25 6.46 -22.84
N VAL A 31 -0.87 5.50 -22.00
CA VAL A 31 -1.52 5.29 -20.69
C VAL A 31 -1.08 6.41 -19.75
N GLU A 32 -2.02 7.00 -19.02
CA GLU A 32 -1.66 7.95 -17.96
C GLU A 32 -1.14 7.20 -16.74
N VAL A 33 0.15 7.37 -16.46
CA VAL A 33 0.82 6.70 -15.35
C VAL A 33 1.20 7.73 -14.28
N ARG A 34 0.74 7.52 -13.04
CA ARG A 34 1.08 8.31 -11.86
C ARG A 34 1.78 7.42 -10.85
N VAL A 35 2.92 7.88 -10.36
CA VAL A 35 3.73 7.18 -9.36
C VAL A 35 3.99 8.13 -8.20
N LEU A 36 3.56 7.72 -7.01
CA LEU A 36 3.82 8.39 -5.75
C LEU A 36 4.72 7.48 -4.90
N VAL A 37 5.83 8.02 -4.43
CA VAL A 37 6.73 7.27 -3.55
C VAL A 37 6.97 8.06 -2.27
N ASP A 38 6.97 7.41 -1.12
CA ASP A 38 7.35 8.06 0.13
C ASP A 38 8.80 8.53 0.09
N TRP A 39 9.05 9.79 0.44
CA TRP A 39 10.39 10.38 0.35
C TRP A 39 11.43 9.67 1.24
N LEU A 40 11.04 9.25 2.45
CA LEU A 40 11.96 8.60 3.40
C LEU A 40 12.19 7.14 3.04
N GLY A 41 11.11 6.42 2.70
CA GLY A 41 11.19 5.01 2.28
C GLY A 41 11.96 4.80 0.97
N SER A 42 12.03 5.84 0.13
CA SER A 42 12.75 5.83 -1.15
C SER A 42 14.14 6.44 -1.12
N LEU A 43 14.78 6.65 0.04
CA LEU A 43 16.14 7.20 0.05
C LEU A 43 17.15 6.37 -0.78
N PRO A 44 17.07 5.03 -0.85
CA PRO A 44 17.93 4.20 -1.73
C PRO A 44 17.52 4.18 -3.21
N PHE A 45 16.63 5.09 -3.64
CA PHE A 45 16.11 5.14 -5.00
C PHE A 45 17.08 5.86 -5.94
N ASP A 46 17.45 5.22 -7.06
CA ASP A 46 18.30 5.81 -8.10
C ASP A 46 17.53 6.84 -8.94
N GLU A 47 18.02 8.08 -8.98
CA GLU A 47 17.48 9.16 -9.82
C GLU A 47 17.39 8.77 -11.30
N ASN A 48 18.22 7.84 -11.80
CA ASN A 48 18.10 7.32 -13.16
C ASN A 48 16.73 6.64 -13.41
N LEU A 49 16.16 5.95 -12.43
CA LEU A 49 14.84 5.32 -12.57
C LEU A 49 13.74 6.39 -12.67
N ILE A 50 13.87 7.51 -11.95
CA ILE A 50 12.99 8.68 -12.11
C ILE A 50 13.12 9.25 -13.51
N HIS A 51 14.35 9.41 -14.03
CA HIS A 51 14.56 9.91 -15.38
C HIS A 51 13.99 8.99 -16.46
N ILE A 52 14.12 7.66 -16.32
CA ILE A 52 13.52 6.69 -17.23
C ILE A 52 11.99 6.83 -17.26
N MET A 53 11.36 6.96 -16.09
CA MET A 53 9.91 7.10 -15.97
C MET A 53 9.43 8.46 -16.49
N THR A 54 9.99 9.55 -15.98
CA THR A 54 9.55 10.92 -16.34
C THR A 54 9.83 11.25 -17.80
N GLY A 55 10.96 10.81 -18.35
CA GLY A 55 11.28 10.95 -19.77
C GLY A 55 10.35 10.16 -20.70
N ALA A 56 9.61 9.19 -20.17
CA ALA A 56 8.58 8.44 -20.89
C ALA A 56 7.16 9.00 -20.71
N GLY A 57 6.98 10.05 -19.92
CA GLY A 57 5.68 10.67 -19.64
C GLY A 57 5.01 10.21 -18.34
N VAL A 58 5.68 9.42 -17.50
CA VAL A 58 5.18 9.07 -16.16
C VAL A 58 5.20 10.30 -15.27
N ARG A 59 4.09 10.55 -14.56
CA ARG A 59 4.00 11.61 -13.56
C ARG A 59 4.48 11.08 -12.21
N PHE A 60 5.73 11.34 -11.91
CA PHE A 60 6.37 10.90 -10.67
C PHE A 60 6.34 12.01 -9.61
N GLN A 61 5.98 11.65 -8.37
CA GLN A 61 5.97 12.56 -7.23
C GLN A 61 6.55 11.88 -5.98
N ARG A 62 7.18 12.68 -5.11
CA ARG A 62 7.64 12.24 -3.78
C ARG A 62 6.71 12.77 -2.70
N TYR A 63 6.14 11.87 -1.91
CA TYR A 63 5.24 12.22 -0.81
C TYR A 63 6.03 12.80 0.37
N ARG A 64 5.60 13.97 0.85
CA ARG A 64 6.14 14.68 2.03
C ARG A 64 7.68 14.73 2.12
N PRO A 65 8.36 15.40 1.17
CA PRO A 65 9.80 15.63 1.27
C PRO A 65 10.17 16.35 2.58
N ILE A 66 11.18 15.85 3.30
CA ILE A 66 11.61 16.48 4.55
C ILE A 66 12.27 17.82 4.23
N HIS A 67 11.75 18.87 4.84
CA HIS A 67 12.38 20.18 4.89
C HIS A 67 12.59 20.59 6.36
N TRP A 68 13.43 21.61 6.58
CA TRP A 68 13.72 22.11 7.92
C TRP A 68 12.46 22.55 8.71
N TYR A 69 11.38 22.91 8.00
CA TYR A 69 10.09 23.33 8.56
C TYR A 69 9.05 22.20 8.67
N THR A 70 9.39 20.94 8.34
CA THR A 70 8.48 19.77 8.43
C THR A 70 8.97 18.69 9.40
N LEU A 71 9.91 19.04 10.29
CA LEU A 71 10.54 18.11 11.22
C LEU A 71 9.55 17.52 12.25
N ASP A 72 8.49 18.26 12.58
CA ASP A 72 7.38 17.84 13.43
C ASP A 72 6.49 16.75 12.80
N ARG A 73 6.59 16.55 11.47
CA ARG A 73 5.75 15.63 10.68
C ARG A 73 6.53 14.47 10.06
N VAL A 74 7.77 14.24 10.50
CA VAL A 74 8.66 13.21 9.93
C VAL A 74 8.08 11.81 10.04
N ASN A 75 7.24 11.54 11.05
CA ASN A 75 6.55 10.26 11.23
C ASN A 75 5.27 10.14 10.40
N ASN A 76 4.77 11.22 9.80
CA ASN A 76 3.55 11.22 9.01
C ASN A 76 3.87 10.81 7.56
N ARG A 77 4.23 9.54 7.39
CA ARG A 77 4.62 8.92 6.12
C ARG A 77 3.48 8.16 5.49
N THR A 78 3.55 7.97 4.18
CA THR A 78 2.67 7.00 3.55
C THR A 78 3.31 5.61 3.61
N HIS A 79 2.71 4.72 4.40
CA HIS A 79 3.05 3.30 4.38
C HIS A 79 2.16 2.48 3.44
N ARG A 80 1.27 3.14 2.69
CA ARG A 80 0.37 2.53 1.72
C ARG A 80 1.18 1.89 0.59
N LYS A 81 0.69 0.75 0.10
CA LYS A 81 1.24 0.00 -1.03
C LYS A 81 0.07 -0.31 -1.92
N LEU A 82 -0.09 0.49 -2.96
CA LEU A 82 -1.22 0.49 -3.85
C LEU A 82 -0.72 0.47 -5.29
N LEU A 83 -1.31 -0.39 -6.11
CA LEU A 83 -1.22 -0.29 -7.56
C LEU A 83 -2.62 -0.50 -8.12
N ILE A 84 -3.16 0.53 -8.77
CA ILE A 84 -4.49 0.51 -9.37
C ILE A 84 -4.33 0.62 -10.88
N VAL A 85 -5.02 -0.27 -11.60
CA VAL A 85 -5.05 -0.30 -13.06
C VAL A 85 -6.48 -0.05 -13.52
N ASP A 86 -6.67 1.01 -14.30
CA ASP A 86 -7.92 1.45 -14.90
C ASP A 86 -9.09 1.67 -13.93
N GLY A 87 -8.83 1.86 -12.64
CA GLY A 87 -9.85 1.88 -11.60
C GLY A 87 -10.61 0.55 -11.43
N ARG A 88 -10.08 -0.56 -11.98
CA ARG A 88 -10.76 -1.87 -12.05
C ARG A 88 -10.05 -2.99 -11.30
N VAL A 89 -8.72 -2.93 -11.23
CA VAL A 89 -7.89 -3.89 -10.50
C VAL A 89 -7.01 -3.13 -9.54
N ALA A 90 -6.99 -3.54 -8.27
CA ALA A 90 -6.08 -3.00 -7.27
C ALA A 90 -5.15 -4.10 -6.74
N PHE A 91 -3.95 -3.72 -6.35
CA PHE A 91 -3.01 -4.56 -5.62
C PHE A 91 -2.62 -3.89 -4.31
N THR A 92 -2.57 -4.66 -3.22
CA THR A 92 -2.11 -4.18 -1.91
C THR A 92 -1.55 -5.32 -1.05
N GLY A 93 -0.78 -4.99 -0.02
CA GLY A 93 -0.16 -5.97 0.89
C GLY A 93 1.05 -5.39 1.60
N GLY A 94 1.99 -6.24 2.02
CA GLY A 94 3.23 -5.78 2.68
C GLY A 94 4.43 -5.56 1.73
N VAL A 95 4.38 -6.13 0.52
CA VAL A 95 5.49 -6.09 -0.46
C VAL A 95 5.85 -4.66 -0.91
N GLY A 96 7.13 -4.30 -0.79
CA GLY A 96 7.73 -3.13 -1.44
C GLY A 96 8.42 -3.48 -2.76
N ILE A 97 8.94 -2.47 -3.45
CA ILE A 97 9.67 -2.66 -4.73
C ILE A 97 11.16 -2.73 -4.45
N ALA A 98 11.66 -3.93 -4.17
CA ALA A 98 13.09 -4.22 -3.97
C ALA A 98 13.39 -5.71 -4.19
N ASP A 99 14.66 -6.03 -4.49
CA ASP A 99 15.10 -7.40 -4.76
C ASP A 99 14.97 -8.34 -3.54
N ASN A 100 14.89 -7.79 -2.33
CA ASN A 100 14.69 -8.57 -1.09
C ASN A 100 13.40 -9.42 -1.14
N TRP A 101 12.34 -8.95 -1.80
CA TRP A 101 11.07 -9.68 -1.93
C TRP A 101 11.07 -10.73 -3.06
N LEU A 102 12.19 -10.96 -3.75
CA LEU A 102 12.35 -12.12 -4.65
C LEU A 102 12.62 -13.43 -3.90
N GLY A 103 12.92 -13.34 -2.61
CA GLY A 103 13.21 -14.49 -1.76
C GLY A 103 11.99 -15.09 -1.06
N ASP A 104 12.23 -16.09 -0.22
CA ASP A 104 11.19 -16.78 0.56
C ASP A 104 11.63 -16.94 2.03
N ALA A 105 12.19 -15.85 2.60
CA ALA A 105 12.72 -15.80 3.96
C ALA A 105 13.70 -16.94 4.32
N ARG A 106 14.45 -17.45 3.34
CA ARG A 106 15.40 -18.56 3.53
C ARG A 106 16.68 -18.12 4.25
N ASN A 107 16.98 -16.82 4.23
CA ASN A 107 18.11 -16.19 4.89
C ASN A 107 17.78 -14.71 5.22
N PRO A 108 18.59 -14.02 6.03
CA PRO A 108 18.29 -12.64 6.48
C PRO A 108 18.15 -11.58 5.39
N ASN A 109 18.62 -11.84 4.16
CA ASN A 109 18.53 -10.89 3.04
C ASN A 109 17.29 -11.12 2.16
N GLU A 110 16.51 -12.18 2.45
CA GLU A 110 15.30 -12.53 1.73
C GLU A 110 14.07 -12.25 2.58
N TRP A 111 13.06 -11.59 2.00
CA TRP A 111 11.84 -11.21 2.69
C TRP A 111 10.66 -11.95 2.08
N ARG A 112 9.81 -12.51 2.95
CA ARG A 112 8.56 -13.15 2.58
C ARG A 112 7.41 -12.30 3.07
N ASP A 113 6.44 -12.07 2.20
CA ASP A 113 5.29 -11.21 2.49
C ASP A 113 4.04 -11.71 1.73
N THR A 114 2.89 -11.10 2.00
CA THR A 114 1.63 -11.39 1.29
C THR A 114 1.17 -10.14 0.54
N HIS A 115 0.75 -10.35 -0.70
CA HIS A 115 0.17 -9.32 -1.55
C HIS A 115 -1.10 -9.87 -2.20
N TYR A 116 -2.10 -9.01 -2.33
CA TYR A 116 -3.43 -9.35 -2.78
C TYR A 116 -3.73 -8.62 -4.07
N ARG A 117 -4.38 -9.33 -5.00
CA ARG A 117 -5.04 -8.74 -6.17
C ARG A 117 -6.53 -8.66 -5.89
N ILE A 118 -7.09 -7.47 -6.05
CA ILE A 118 -8.48 -7.16 -5.76
C ILE A 118 -9.16 -6.73 -7.04
N GLU A 119 -10.31 -7.34 -7.31
CA GLU A 119 -11.26 -6.94 -8.33
C GLU A 119 -12.62 -6.77 -7.67
N GLY A 120 -13.45 -5.91 -8.24
CA GLY A 120 -14.80 -5.68 -7.77
C GLY A 120 -15.03 -4.29 -7.19
N PRO A 121 -16.20 -4.07 -6.55
CA PRO A 121 -16.60 -2.73 -6.10
C PRO A 121 -15.62 -2.07 -5.12
N SER A 122 -14.87 -2.87 -4.35
CA SER A 122 -13.89 -2.35 -3.38
C SER A 122 -12.73 -1.61 -4.02
N VAL A 123 -12.43 -1.81 -5.31
CA VAL A 123 -11.35 -1.11 -6.02
C VAL A 123 -11.52 0.41 -5.99
N GLY A 124 -12.77 0.91 -6.00
CA GLY A 124 -13.05 2.34 -5.87
C GLY A 124 -12.51 2.94 -4.57
N ALA A 125 -12.49 2.19 -3.47
CA ALA A 125 -11.93 2.66 -2.21
C ALA A 125 -10.39 2.76 -2.26
N PHE A 126 -9.73 1.82 -2.93
CA PHE A 126 -8.27 1.88 -3.16
C PHE A 126 -7.90 3.06 -4.07
N GLN A 127 -8.68 3.32 -5.12
CA GLN A 127 -8.51 4.48 -5.99
C GLN A 127 -8.68 5.79 -5.21
N ALA A 128 -9.69 5.88 -4.34
CA ALA A 128 -9.92 7.05 -3.51
C ALA A 128 -8.76 7.30 -2.53
N ALA A 129 -8.20 6.23 -1.95
CA ALA A 129 -7.05 6.30 -1.06
C ALA A 129 -5.80 6.84 -1.79
N PHE A 130 -5.55 6.40 -3.03
CA PHE A 130 -4.49 6.98 -3.84
C PHE A 130 -4.76 8.44 -4.18
N ALA A 131 -5.99 8.76 -4.60
CA ALA A 131 -6.39 10.11 -4.99
C ALA A 131 -6.26 11.13 -3.85
N GLU A 132 -6.48 10.72 -2.60
CA GLU A 132 -6.24 11.53 -1.40
C GLU A 132 -4.79 12.02 -1.33
N ASN A 133 -3.82 11.10 -1.37
CA ASN A 133 -2.40 11.45 -1.28
C ASN A 133 -1.89 12.13 -2.55
N TRP A 134 -2.45 11.80 -3.72
CA TRP A 134 -2.16 12.47 -4.97
C TRP A 134 -2.62 13.93 -4.96
N LEU A 135 -3.82 14.22 -4.44
CA LEU A 135 -4.32 15.58 -4.31
C LEU A 135 -3.45 16.40 -3.35
N GLU A 136 -3.05 15.84 -2.22
CA GLU A 136 -2.13 16.50 -1.28
C GLU A 136 -0.79 16.86 -1.95
N THR A 137 -0.26 15.96 -2.80
CA THR A 137 1.10 16.10 -3.34
C THR A 137 1.15 16.89 -4.64
N ALA A 138 0.24 16.60 -5.57
CA ALA A 138 0.24 17.14 -6.93
C ALA A 138 -0.80 18.25 -7.13
N GLY A 139 -1.71 18.48 -6.17
CA GLY A 139 -2.77 19.49 -6.28
C GLY A 139 -3.82 19.16 -7.34
N GLU A 140 -3.92 17.89 -7.75
CA GLU A 140 -4.82 17.44 -8.81
C GLU A 140 -5.86 16.48 -8.27
N THR A 141 -7.12 16.74 -8.63
CA THR A 141 -8.22 15.82 -8.32
C THR A 141 -8.40 14.81 -9.45
N LEU A 142 -8.38 13.53 -9.10
CA LEU A 142 -8.72 12.45 -10.03
C LEU A 142 -10.24 12.27 -10.04
N GLN A 143 -10.88 12.43 -11.19
CA GLN A 143 -12.35 12.35 -11.33
C GLN A 143 -12.76 11.73 -12.66
N GLY A 144 -13.98 11.20 -12.69
CA GLY A 144 -14.60 10.65 -13.89
C GLY A 144 -14.36 9.15 -14.08
N GLU A 145 -14.99 8.61 -15.13
CA GLU A 145 -15.11 7.18 -15.38
C GLU A 145 -13.77 6.47 -15.60
N LYS A 146 -12.75 7.22 -16.01
CA LYS A 146 -11.38 6.73 -16.18
C LYS A 146 -10.79 6.18 -14.87
N PHE A 147 -11.09 6.83 -13.75
CA PHE A 147 -10.58 6.47 -12.42
C PHE A 147 -11.63 5.72 -11.61
N TYR A 148 -12.90 6.06 -11.82
CA TYR A 148 -14.03 5.49 -11.11
C TYR A 148 -15.03 4.90 -12.11
N PRO A 149 -14.66 3.80 -12.81
CA PRO A 149 -15.60 3.13 -13.70
C PRO A 149 -16.78 2.56 -12.89
N PRO A 150 -17.93 2.29 -13.54
CA PRO A 150 -19.05 1.64 -12.87
C PRO A 150 -18.61 0.33 -12.21
N PRO A 151 -18.88 0.14 -10.91
CA PRO A 151 -18.42 -1.04 -10.19
C PRO A 151 -19.09 -2.29 -10.74
N GLN A 152 -18.29 -3.33 -10.99
CA GLN A 152 -18.77 -4.64 -11.41
C GLN A 152 -18.46 -5.66 -10.33
N PRO A 153 -19.43 -6.47 -9.86
CA PRO A 153 -19.15 -7.54 -8.92
C PRO A 153 -18.10 -8.52 -9.47
N ALA A 154 -17.18 -8.94 -8.62
CA ALA A 154 -16.18 -9.94 -8.95
C ALA A 154 -16.03 -10.91 -7.76
N GLY A 155 -16.27 -12.20 -8.01
CA GLY A 155 -16.26 -13.23 -6.97
C GLY A 155 -17.44 -13.16 -6.00
N ALA A 156 -17.34 -13.93 -4.91
CA ALA A 156 -18.40 -14.07 -3.90
C ALA A 156 -17.98 -13.58 -2.50
N LEU A 157 -16.74 -13.09 -2.35
CA LEU A 157 -16.23 -12.61 -1.07
C LEU A 157 -16.61 -11.14 -0.84
N SER A 158 -17.04 -10.82 0.37
CA SER A 158 -17.13 -9.43 0.81
C SER A 158 -15.73 -8.88 1.09
N ALA A 159 -15.46 -7.67 0.59
CA ALA A 159 -14.19 -6.98 0.79
C ALA A 159 -14.44 -5.55 1.27
N GLN A 160 -13.66 -5.10 2.24
CA GLN A 160 -13.67 -3.74 2.75
C GLN A 160 -12.23 -3.24 2.90
N LEU A 161 -11.98 -2.02 2.43
CA LEU A 161 -10.76 -1.30 2.74
C LEU A 161 -10.97 -0.47 4.02
N VAL A 162 -10.07 -0.61 4.97
CA VAL A 162 -9.98 0.26 6.14
C VAL A 162 -8.75 1.11 5.96
N LEU A 163 -8.94 2.42 5.89
CA LEU A 163 -7.85 3.37 5.74
C LEU A 163 -7.39 3.84 7.12
N SER A 164 -6.08 3.82 7.32
CA SER A 164 -5.48 4.68 8.34
C SER A 164 -5.06 5.97 7.63
N SER A 165 -5.68 7.09 8.01
CA SER A 165 -5.32 8.43 7.54
C SER A 165 -5.38 9.44 8.68
N GLN A 166 -4.57 10.49 8.57
CA GLN A 166 -4.65 11.65 9.45
C GLN A 166 -5.79 12.57 8.98
N PRO A 167 -6.51 13.28 9.86
CA PRO A 167 -6.20 13.51 11.28
C PRO A 167 -6.75 12.45 12.26
N ASN A 168 -7.54 11.49 11.80
CA ASN A 168 -8.21 10.49 12.65
C ASN A 168 -7.26 9.38 13.16
N GLY A 169 -6.03 9.30 12.64
CA GLY A 169 -4.98 8.44 13.18
C GLY A 169 -5.04 6.97 12.76
N SER A 170 -4.40 6.10 13.55
CA SER A 170 -4.46 4.64 13.41
C SER A 170 -5.70 4.03 14.06
N GLU A 171 -6.58 4.85 14.65
CA GLU A 171 -7.70 4.42 15.48
C GLU A 171 -8.68 3.49 14.73
N ASP A 172 -9.01 3.79 13.47
CA ASP A 172 -9.91 2.95 12.67
C ASP A 172 -9.31 1.56 12.37
N MET A 173 -8.01 1.53 12.09
CA MET A 173 -7.29 0.28 11.83
C MET A 173 -7.10 -0.53 13.12
N GLU A 174 -6.77 0.13 14.22
CA GLU A 174 -6.68 -0.48 15.55
C GLU A 174 -8.02 -1.07 15.97
N LEU A 175 -9.11 -0.31 15.83
CA LEU A 175 -10.47 -0.76 16.13
C LEU A 175 -10.86 -1.96 15.26
N MET A 176 -10.52 -1.95 13.97
CA MET A 176 -10.76 -3.11 13.10
C MET A 176 -10.00 -4.34 13.58
N MET A 177 -8.72 -4.21 13.94
CA MET A 177 -7.93 -5.32 14.47
C MET A 177 -8.50 -5.86 15.78
N LEU A 178 -8.87 -4.98 16.72
CA LEU A 178 -9.48 -5.36 17.99
C LEU A 178 -10.84 -6.06 17.76
N ALA A 179 -11.66 -5.57 16.84
CA ALA A 179 -12.92 -6.18 16.47
C ALA A 179 -12.70 -7.58 15.84
N ALA A 180 -11.69 -7.75 14.98
CA ALA A 180 -11.35 -9.04 14.38
C ALA A 180 -10.90 -10.07 15.43
N ILE A 181 -10.07 -9.66 16.40
CA ILE A 181 -9.64 -10.50 17.53
C ILE A 181 -10.84 -10.87 18.41
N ALA A 182 -11.70 -9.90 18.73
CA ALA A 182 -12.89 -10.12 19.55
C ALA A 182 -13.90 -11.06 18.86
N ALA A 183 -14.04 -10.99 17.54
CA ALA A 183 -14.96 -11.80 16.75
C ALA A 183 -14.47 -13.23 16.48
N ALA A 184 -13.19 -13.54 16.72
CA ALA A 184 -12.63 -14.86 16.48
C ALA A 184 -13.31 -15.94 17.34
N LYS A 185 -13.74 -17.03 16.70
CA LYS A 185 -14.48 -18.15 17.33
C LYS A 185 -13.65 -19.43 17.44
N ASP A 186 -12.99 -19.80 16.35
CA ASP A 186 -12.26 -21.08 16.28
C ASP A 186 -10.75 -20.86 16.19
N HIS A 187 -10.31 -19.88 15.38
CA HIS A 187 -8.90 -19.66 15.11
C HIS A 187 -8.57 -18.18 14.89
N LEU A 188 -7.48 -17.72 15.50
CA LEU A 188 -6.81 -16.44 15.25
C LEU A 188 -5.38 -16.73 14.77
N ARG A 189 -5.05 -16.34 13.54
CA ARG A 189 -3.69 -16.45 12.98
C ARG A 189 -3.13 -15.08 12.76
N ILE A 190 -1.99 -14.81 13.37
CA ILE A 190 -1.34 -13.50 13.35
C ILE A 190 -0.03 -13.66 12.60
N GLY A 191 0.13 -12.91 11.50
CA GLY A 191 1.39 -12.85 10.76
C GLY A 191 1.89 -11.42 10.75
N MET A 192 3.05 -11.15 11.34
CA MET A 192 3.66 -9.82 11.35
C MET A 192 5.18 -9.88 11.42
N ALA A 193 5.85 -8.81 10.96
CA ALA A 193 7.32 -8.73 10.96
C ALA A 193 7.90 -8.62 12.39
N TYR A 194 7.18 -7.93 13.28
CA TYR A 194 7.58 -7.73 14.68
C TYR A 194 6.36 -7.82 15.59
N PHE A 195 6.33 -8.82 16.48
CA PHE A 195 5.25 -8.97 17.45
C PHE A 195 5.43 -8.05 18.64
N VAL A 196 4.83 -6.86 18.57
CA VAL A 196 4.90 -5.82 19.61
C VAL A 196 3.49 -5.26 19.89
N PRO A 197 2.55 -6.07 20.42
CA PRO A 197 1.21 -5.60 20.76
C PRO A 197 1.25 -4.65 21.95
N ASP A 198 0.34 -3.68 21.99
CA ASP A 198 0.07 -2.92 23.21
C ASP A 198 -0.69 -3.77 24.25
N ALA A 199 -0.91 -3.20 25.43
CA ALA A 199 -1.58 -3.89 26.53
C ALA A 199 -3.03 -4.30 26.20
N ILE A 200 -3.76 -3.52 25.40
CA ILE A 200 -5.15 -3.77 25.04
C ILE A 200 -5.22 -4.94 24.05
N ALA A 201 -4.42 -4.88 22.98
CA ALA A 201 -4.32 -5.93 21.98
C ALA A 201 -3.85 -7.25 22.61
N LEU A 202 -2.84 -7.21 23.48
CA LEU A 202 -2.36 -8.39 24.19
C LEU A 202 -3.47 -9.00 25.07
N GLN A 203 -4.21 -8.17 25.81
CA GLN A 203 -5.31 -8.64 26.64
C GLN A 203 -6.42 -9.30 25.80
N GLN A 204 -6.77 -8.73 24.64
CA GLN A 204 -7.76 -9.32 23.73
C GLN A 204 -7.33 -10.68 23.16
N ILE A 205 -6.04 -10.84 22.83
CA ILE A 205 -5.49 -12.12 22.38
C ILE A 205 -5.59 -13.17 23.51
N LEU A 206 -5.23 -12.77 24.74
CA LEU A 206 -5.37 -13.65 25.91
C LEU A 206 -6.82 -14.02 26.20
N ASP A 207 -7.76 -13.08 26.02
CA ASP A 207 -9.18 -13.35 26.21
C ASP A 207 -9.74 -14.25 25.10
N ALA A 208 -9.28 -14.12 23.86
CA ALA A 208 -9.59 -15.07 22.79
C ALA A 208 -9.14 -16.50 23.17
N ARG A 209 -7.93 -16.66 23.73
CA ARG A 209 -7.47 -17.96 24.25
C ARG A 209 -8.36 -18.50 25.36
N LYS A 210 -8.78 -17.66 26.32
CA LYS A 210 -9.71 -18.09 27.39
C LYS A 210 -11.06 -18.54 26.85
N ARG A 211 -11.53 -17.97 25.73
CA ARG A 211 -12.74 -18.40 25.02
C ARG A 211 -12.59 -19.73 24.27
N GLY A 212 -11.38 -20.31 24.19
CA GLY A 212 -11.10 -21.55 23.49
C GLY A 212 -10.62 -21.39 22.04
N VAL A 213 -10.38 -20.16 21.58
CA VAL A 213 -9.88 -19.87 20.22
C VAL A 213 -8.43 -20.36 20.09
N ALA A 214 -8.10 -21.10 19.02
CA ALA A 214 -6.72 -21.44 18.68
C ALA A 214 -5.95 -20.18 18.25
N VAL A 215 -4.76 -19.91 18.81
CA VAL A 215 -3.95 -18.74 18.44
C VAL A 215 -2.59 -19.20 17.93
N ASP A 216 -2.28 -18.83 16.69
CA ASP A 216 -0.95 -18.95 16.09
C ASP A 216 -0.40 -17.53 15.87
N VAL A 217 0.86 -17.32 16.26
CA VAL A 217 1.63 -16.08 16.06
C VAL A 217 2.93 -16.41 15.33
#